data_AF-A0A5E4HNB4-F1
#
_entry.id   AF-A0A5E4HNB4-F1
#
_cell.length_a   1.000
_cell.length_b   1.000
_cell.length_c   1.000
_cell.angle_alpha   90.00
_cell.angle_beta   90.00
_cell.angle_gamma   90.00
#
_symmetry.space_group_name_H-M   'P 1'
#
loop_
_entity.id
_entity.type
_entity.pdbx_description
1 polymer ?
#
loop_
_entity_poly.entity_id
_entity_poly.type
_entity_poly.pdbx_seq_one_letter_code
_entity_poly.pdbx_strand_id
1 'polypeptide(L)'
;MGLFAKMKHPRAGAVFIVFMTLLSSVQAIVSTFTSDNVGLPFLVVTLVIYGFAYKLIWDFVESSKLFMESYLPVQPGRKGFCSGCGVCCRIINDCIFLSKDNRCRIYYIRPPTCRKFPRCEYDLLTLVETCDYYWDSKKRLPSFFEGKQLEERKKRWMKENPGKSPD
;
A
#
# COMPACT_ATOMS: atom_id res chain seq x y z
N MET A 1 -10.97 -25.92 -12.07
CA MET A 1 -12.07 -24.97 -11.75
C MET A 1 -12.12 -24.71 -10.24
N GLY A 2 -11.23 -23.89 -9.66
CA GLY A 2 -11.16 -23.82 -8.20
C GLY A 2 -10.45 -22.63 -7.55
N LEU A 3 -10.30 -21.48 -8.24
CA LEU A 3 -9.58 -20.33 -7.66
C LEU A 3 -10.44 -19.14 -7.21
N PHE A 4 -11.77 -19.21 -7.30
CA PHE A 4 -12.65 -18.05 -7.04
C PHE A 4 -13.45 -18.11 -5.73
N ALA A 5 -13.31 -19.14 -4.90
CA ALA A 5 -14.24 -19.40 -3.80
C ALA A 5 -14.03 -18.57 -2.51
N LYS A 6 -13.19 -17.53 -2.51
CA LYS A 6 -12.92 -16.77 -1.26
C LYS A 6 -12.68 -15.27 -1.44
N MET A 7 -13.42 -14.62 -2.33
CA MET A 7 -13.51 -13.15 -2.36
C MET A 7 -14.85 -12.71 -1.75
N LYS A 8 -14.78 -12.11 -0.56
CA LYS A 8 -15.93 -11.76 0.30
C LYS A 8 -16.57 -10.40 -0.05
N HIS A 9 -16.26 -9.80 -1.21
CA HIS A 9 -16.82 -8.51 -1.64
C HIS A 9 -17.44 -8.59 -3.04
N PRO A 10 -18.78 -8.48 -3.17
CA PRO A 10 -19.48 -8.66 -4.45
C PRO A 10 -19.21 -7.53 -5.47
N ARG A 11 -18.69 -6.37 -5.03
CA ARG A 11 -18.46 -5.22 -5.91
C ARG A 11 -17.14 -5.27 -6.69
N ALA A 12 -16.09 -5.84 -6.12
CA ALA A 12 -14.80 -5.99 -6.82
C ALA A 12 -14.86 -7.09 -7.90
N GLY A 13 -15.62 -8.16 -7.63
CA GLY A 13 -15.88 -9.21 -8.62
C GLY A 13 -16.63 -8.68 -9.85
N ALA A 14 -17.63 -7.81 -9.65
CA ALA A 14 -18.38 -7.22 -10.75
C ALA A 14 -17.49 -6.36 -11.68
N VAL A 15 -16.60 -5.53 -11.11
CA VAL A 15 -15.67 -4.69 -11.91
C VAL A 15 -14.68 -5.55 -12.70
N PHE A 16 -14.15 -6.61 -12.08
CA PHE A 16 -13.23 -7.53 -12.76
C PHE A 16 -13.92 -8.30 -13.89
N ILE A 17 -15.16 -8.75 -13.69
CA ILE A 17 -15.95 -9.43 -14.71
C ILE A 17 -16.24 -8.49 -15.88
N VAL A 18 -16.68 -7.25 -15.62
CA VAL A 18 -16.94 -6.24 -16.66
C VAL A 18 -15.67 -5.95 -17.45
N PHE A 19 -14.53 -5.79 -16.77
CA PHE A 19 -13.24 -5.57 -17.42
C PHE A 19 -12.84 -6.73 -18.33
N MET A 20 -12.96 -7.98 -17.86
CA MET A 20 -12.64 -9.16 -18.66
C MET A 20 -13.57 -9.33 -19.85
N THR A 21 -14.86 -9.03 -19.70
CA THR A 21 -15.81 -9.06 -20.83
C THR A 21 -15.47 -8.01 -21.89
N LEU A 22 -15.11 -6.79 -21.47
CA LEU A 22 -14.69 -5.74 -22.39
C LEU A 22 -13.40 -6.11 -23.13
N LEU A 23 -12.44 -6.73 -22.43
CA LEU A 23 -11.19 -7.19 -23.02
C LEU A 23 -11.45 -8.24 -24.12
N SER A 24 -12.36 -9.19 -23.88
CA SER A 24 -12.75 -10.19 -24.89
C SER A 24 -13.46 -9.55 -26.09
N SER A 25 -14.32 -8.55 -25.87
CA SER A 25 -14.97 -7.82 -26.96
C SER A 25 -13.98 -7.03 -27.81
N VAL A 26 -12.99 -6.37 -27.18
CA VAL A 26 -11.93 -5.65 -27.90
C VAL A 26 -11.10 -6.60 -28.76
N GLN A 27 -10.76 -7.78 -28.23
CA GLN A 27 -9.95 -8.75 -28.97
C GLN A 27 -10.68 -9.30 -30.20
N ALA A 28 -12.00 -9.51 -30.11
CA ALA A 28 -12.83 -9.93 -31.23
C ALA A 28 -12.88 -8.86 -32.34
N ILE A 29 -13.02 -7.58 -31.96
CA ILE A 29 -13.01 -6.45 -32.87
C ILE A 29 -11.65 -6.34 -33.57
N VAL A 30 -10.54 -6.38 -32.81
CA VAL A 30 -9.19 -6.33 -33.38
C VAL A 30 -8.97 -7.46 -34.40
N SER A 31 -9.42 -8.68 -34.11
CA SER A 31 -9.29 -9.81 -35.05
C SER A 31 -10.15 -9.68 -36.32
N THR A 32 -11.24 -8.92 -36.29
CA THR A 32 -12.06 -8.67 -37.49
C THR A 32 -11.42 -7.64 -38.42
N PHE A 33 -10.62 -6.72 -37.88
CA PHE A 33 -9.95 -5.68 -38.67
C PHE A 33 -8.59 -6.11 -39.23
N THR A 34 -7.97 -7.20 -38.73
CA THR A 34 -6.66 -7.66 -39.22
C THR A 34 -6.66 -8.35 -40.59
N SER A 35 -7.83 -8.62 -41.21
CA SER A 35 -7.88 -9.27 -42.54
C SER A 35 -7.69 -8.31 -43.71
N ASP A 36 -7.89 -7.01 -43.49
CA ASP A 36 -7.76 -5.99 -44.53
C ASP A 36 -6.54 -5.13 -44.19
N ASN A 37 -5.78 -4.65 -45.19
CA ASN A 37 -4.61 -3.79 -45.00
C ASN A 37 -4.99 -2.43 -44.38
N VAL A 38 -5.39 -2.40 -43.10
CA VAL A 38 -5.67 -1.19 -42.35
C VAL A 38 -4.35 -0.56 -41.95
N GLY A 39 -4.00 0.54 -42.62
CA GLY A 39 -2.71 1.20 -42.46
C GLY A 39 -2.42 1.74 -41.06
N LEU A 40 -1.24 2.34 -40.93
CA LEU A 40 -0.72 3.09 -39.77
C LEU A 40 -1.77 3.80 -38.88
N PRO A 41 -2.83 4.48 -39.40
CA PRO A 41 -3.86 5.09 -38.55
C PRO A 41 -4.56 4.13 -37.58
N PHE A 42 -4.78 2.87 -37.95
CA PHE A 42 -5.45 1.90 -37.07
C PHE A 42 -4.58 1.52 -35.86
N LEU A 43 -3.26 1.36 -36.09
CA LEU A 43 -2.30 1.10 -35.01
C LEU A 43 -2.22 2.29 -34.04
N VAL A 44 -2.21 3.52 -34.55
CA VAL A 44 -2.18 4.74 -33.71
C VAL A 44 -3.42 4.83 -32.82
N VAL A 45 -4.61 4.62 -33.39
CA VAL A 45 -5.87 4.63 -32.62
C VAL A 45 -5.87 3.55 -31.55
N THR A 46 -5.41 2.34 -31.89
CA THR A 46 -5.33 1.22 -30.93
C THR A 46 -4.39 1.56 -29.77
N LEU A 47 -3.19 2.08 -30.06
CA LEU A 47 -2.23 2.47 -29.02
C LEU A 47 -2.75 3.59 -28.11
N VAL A 48 -3.48 4.58 -28.65
CA VAL A 48 -4.11 5.65 -27.85
C VAL A 48 -5.18 5.08 -26.92
N ILE A 49 -6.04 4.20 -27.42
CA ILE A 49 -7.08 3.54 -26.60
C ILE A 49 -6.43 2.69 -25.50
N TYR A 50 -5.41 1.90 -25.83
CA TYR A 50 -4.67 1.11 -24.85
C TYR A 50 -4.00 2.01 -23.81
N GLY A 51 -3.34 3.09 -24.21
CA GLY A 51 -2.72 4.04 -23.29
C GLY A 51 -3.72 4.65 -22.29
N PHE A 52 -4.89 5.06 -22.77
CA PHE A 52 -5.96 5.58 -21.92
C PHE A 52 -6.53 4.51 -20.98
N ALA A 53 -6.74 3.30 -21.48
CA ALA A 53 -7.18 2.16 -20.66
C ALA A 53 -6.16 1.83 -19.56
N TYR A 54 -4.85 1.77 -19.88
CA TYR A 54 -3.79 1.55 -18.90
C TYR A 54 -3.77 2.64 -17.83
N LYS A 55 -4.01 3.91 -18.19
CA LYS A 55 -4.08 5.01 -17.23
C LYS A 55 -5.24 4.83 -16.26
N LEU A 56 -6.44 4.51 -16.76
CA LEU A 56 -7.61 4.25 -15.93
C LEU A 56 -7.42 3.04 -15.00
N ILE A 57 -6.82 1.97 -15.49
CA ILE A 57 -6.50 0.78 -14.69
C ILE A 57 -5.51 1.16 -13.57
N TRP A 58 -4.46 1.93 -13.89
CA TRP A 58 -3.49 2.38 -12.91
C TRP A 58 -4.13 3.24 -11.81
N ASP A 59 -4.96 4.21 -12.18
CA ASP A 59 -5.66 5.08 -11.23
C ASP A 59 -6.62 4.28 -10.32
N PHE A 60 -7.27 3.25 -10.87
CA PHE A 60 -8.11 2.32 -10.11
C PHE A 60 -7.30 1.47 -9.13
N VAL A 61 -6.15 0.94 -9.56
CA VAL A 61 -5.24 0.16 -8.71
C VAL A 61 -4.71 1.02 -7.56
N GLU A 62 -4.30 2.26 -7.83
CA GLU A 62 -3.84 3.22 -6.82
C GLU A 62 -4.91 3.50 -5.76
N SER A 63 -6.14 3.77 -6.22
CA SER A 63 -7.29 4.00 -5.34
C SER A 63 -7.62 2.79 -4.47
N SER A 64 -7.49 1.59 -5.05
CA SER A 64 -7.75 0.33 -4.34
C SER A 64 -6.72 0.05 -3.25
N LYS A 65 -5.46 0.45 -3.41
CA LYS A 65 -4.41 0.28 -2.38
C LYS A 65 -4.76 1.00 -1.09
N LEU A 66 -5.20 2.26 -1.18
CA LEU A 66 -5.59 3.07 -0.02
C LEU A 66 -6.78 2.44 0.72
N PHE A 67 -7.73 1.87 -0.03
CA PHE A 67 -8.86 1.14 0.54
C PHE A 67 -8.41 -0.15 1.25
N MET A 68 -7.50 -0.91 0.65
CA MET A 68 -6.98 -2.15 1.26
C MET A 68 -6.15 -1.88 2.52
N GLU A 69 -5.32 -0.84 2.51
CA GLU A 69 -4.55 -0.42 3.69
C GLU A 69 -5.43 0.05 4.84
N SER A 70 -6.62 0.59 4.54
CA SER A 70 -7.62 0.91 5.55
C SER A 70 -8.13 -0.32 6.30
N TYR A 71 -7.91 -1.54 5.80
CA TYR A 71 -8.36 -2.79 6.42
C TYR A 71 -7.30 -3.46 7.29
N LEU A 72 -6.02 -3.13 7.13
CA LEU A 72 -4.94 -3.70 7.93
C LEU A 72 -5.12 -3.38 9.43
N PRO A 73 -4.92 -4.36 10.32
CA PRO A 73 -4.99 -4.13 11.76
C PRO A 73 -3.80 -3.27 12.21
N VAL A 74 -4.02 -2.48 13.28
CA VAL A 74 -2.94 -1.75 13.96
C VAL A 74 -2.12 -2.75 14.77
N GLN A 75 -0.79 -2.57 14.79
CA GLN A 75 0.09 -3.39 15.59
C GLN A 75 -0.32 -3.36 17.07
N PRO A 76 -0.42 -4.51 17.75
CA PRO A 76 -0.77 -4.55 19.17
C PRO A 76 0.25 -3.78 20.01
N GLY A 77 -0.21 -3.22 21.12
CA GLY A 77 0.65 -2.46 22.04
C GLY A 77 0.75 -0.95 21.75
N ARG A 78 0.00 -0.44 20.77
CA ARG A 78 -0.15 1.01 20.55
C ARG A 78 -0.84 1.66 21.75
N LYS A 79 -0.17 2.62 22.38
CA LYS A 79 -0.69 3.46 23.47
C LYS A 79 -0.66 4.93 23.08
N GLY A 80 -1.33 5.78 23.87
CA GLY A 80 -1.43 7.22 23.63
C GLY A 80 -2.67 7.63 22.85
N PHE A 81 -2.70 8.89 22.41
CA PHE A 81 -3.83 9.50 21.71
C PHE A 81 -3.36 10.42 20.59
N CYS A 82 -4.26 10.77 19.67
CA CYS A 82 -3.95 11.73 18.61
C CYS A 82 -4.15 13.15 19.13
N SER A 83 -3.09 13.96 19.18
CA SER A 83 -3.13 15.40 19.49
C SER A 83 -3.37 16.30 18.28
N GLY A 84 -3.51 15.74 17.08
CA GLY A 84 -3.65 16.53 15.85
C GLY A 84 -2.33 17.08 15.30
N CYS A 85 -1.20 16.51 15.69
CA CYS A 85 0.18 16.86 15.30
C CYS A 85 0.49 16.85 13.78
N GLY A 86 -0.45 16.39 12.95
CA GLY A 86 -0.32 16.43 11.48
C GLY A 86 0.75 15.49 10.90
N VAL A 87 1.39 14.63 11.70
CA VAL A 87 2.42 13.68 11.22
C VAL A 87 1.85 12.73 10.16
N CYS A 88 0.67 12.15 10.40
CA CYS A 88 -0.01 11.30 9.43
C CYS A 88 -0.31 12.00 8.10
N CYS A 89 -0.52 13.32 8.13
CA CYS A 89 -0.79 14.13 6.95
C CYS A 89 0.48 14.45 6.15
N ARG A 90 1.67 14.41 6.77
CA ARG A 90 2.96 14.68 6.10
C ARG A 90 3.51 13.48 5.33
N ILE A 91 3.04 12.27 5.66
CA ILE A 91 3.43 11.03 4.95
C ILE A 91 2.90 11.04 3.52
N ILE A 92 1.71 11.58 3.35
CA ILE A 92 1.09 11.78 2.05
C ILE A 92 1.51 13.19 1.64
N ASN A 93 2.39 13.32 0.65
CA ASN A 93 3.03 14.59 0.27
C ASN A 93 2.06 15.79 0.11
N ASP A 94 0.77 15.55 -0.17
CA ASP A 94 -0.21 16.60 -0.47
C ASP A 94 -1.53 16.46 0.30
N CYS A 95 -1.49 16.13 1.60
CA CYS A 95 -2.73 16.09 2.38
C CYS A 95 -3.40 17.48 2.44
N ILE A 96 -4.51 17.65 1.72
CA ILE A 96 -5.31 18.89 1.69
C ILE A 96 -5.81 19.33 3.07
N PHE A 97 -5.85 18.42 4.05
CA PHE A 97 -6.31 18.69 5.40
C PHE A 97 -5.20 19.16 6.34
N LEU A 98 -3.94 19.20 5.89
CA LEU A 98 -2.84 19.79 6.67
C LEU A 98 -2.98 21.32 6.68
N SER A 99 -2.94 21.92 7.87
CA SER A 99 -2.91 23.38 8.03
C SER A 99 -1.49 23.92 7.81
N LYS A 100 -1.37 25.22 7.57
CA LYS A 100 -0.09 25.94 7.52
C LYS A 100 0.69 25.82 8.84
N ASP A 101 -0.01 25.68 9.96
CA ASP A 101 0.58 25.47 11.29
C ASP A 101 0.98 24.00 11.57
N ASN A 102 1.07 23.15 10.55
CA ASN A 102 1.35 21.71 10.69
C ASN A 102 0.33 20.93 11.54
N ARG A 103 -0.91 21.41 11.64
CA ARG A 103 -2.01 20.75 12.39
C ARG A 103 -3.03 20.10 11.47
N CYS A 104 -3.61 18.97 11.89
CA CYS A 104 -4.64 18.26 11.14
C CYS A 104 -6.01 18.95 11.28
N ARG A 105 -6.60 19.41 10.16
CA ARG A 105 -7.90 20.12 10.17
C ARG A 105 -9.11 19.19 10.20
N ILE A 106 -8.97 17.93 9.80
CA ILE A 106 -10.07 16.96 9.71
C ILE A 106 -10.20 16.08 10.96
N TYR A 107 -9.77 16.56 12.13
CA TYR A 107 -9.73 15.76 13.36
C TYR A 107 -11.09 15.16 13.75
N TYR A 108 -12.17 15.91 13.54
CA TYR A 108 -13.53 15.49 13.85
C TYR A 108 -14.07 14.41 12.89
N ILE A 109 -13.63 14.41 11.63
CA ILE A 109 -14.09 13.47 10.58
C ILE A 109 -12.90 12.68 10.05
N ARG A 110 -12.06 12.14 10.94
CA ARG A 110 -10.83 11.45 10.51
C ARG A 110 -11.16 10.27 9.59
N PRO A 111 -10.58 10.20 8.38
CA PRO A 111 -10.66 9.00 7.54
C PRO A 111 -10.10 7.77 8.27
N PRO A 112 -10.52 6.54 7.91
CA PRO A 112 -10.02 5.31 8.54
C PRO A 112 -8.50 5.21 8.54
N THR A 113 -7.85 5.63 7.45
CA THR A 113 -6.38 5.67 7.33
C THR A 113 -5.75 6.55 8.41
N CYS A 114 -6.29 7.76 8.63
CA CYS A 114 -5.82 8.67 9.68
C CYS A 114 -6.08 8.16 11.10
N ARG A 115 -7.14 7.37 11.33
CA ARG A 115 -7.44 6.77 12.65
C ARG A 115 -6.51 5.60 12.99
N LYS A 116 -6.06 4.89 11.96
CA LYS A 116 -5.16 3.74 12.11
C LYS A 116 -3.70 4.13 12.25
N PHE A 117 -3.34 5.36 11.90
CA PHE A 117 -1.98 5.88 12.10
C PHE A 117 -1.69 6.16 13.59
N PRO A 118 -0.46 5.91 14.08
CA PRO A 118 0.59 5.08 13.47
C PRO A 118 0.17 3.60 13.49
N ARG A 119 0.52 2.84 12.44
CA ARG A 119 0.15 1.43 12.32
C ARG A 119 1.17 0.52 12.98
N CYS A 120 2.45 0.87 12.89
CA CYS A 120 3.55 0.18 13.55
C CYS A 120 4.52 1.16 14.21
N GLU A 121 5.38 0.66 15.09
CA GLU A 121 6.41 1.46 15.78
C GLU A 121 7.38 2.14 14.79
N TYR A 122 7.67 1.49 13.65
CA TYR A 122 8.51 2.04 12.60
C TYR A 122 7.95 3.33 11.98
N ASP A 123 6.62 3.46 11.91
CA ASP A 123 5.97 4.67 11.41
C ASP A 123 6.28 5.89 12.30
N LEU A 124 6.54 5.69 13.60
CA LEU A 124 6.97 6.76 14.51
C LEU A 124 8.47 7.06 14.38
N LEU A 125 9.29 6.01 14.29
CA LEU A 125 10.76 6.14 14.21
C LEU A 125 11.21 6.91 12.96
N THR A 126 10.48 6.75 11.86
CA THR A 126 10.85 7.35 10.57
C THR A 126 10.42 8.82 10.44
N LEU A 127 9.42 9.25 11.23
CA LEU A 127 8.58 10.41 10.88
C LEU A 127 8.23 11.35 12.06
N VAL A 128 9.12 11.54 13.04
CA VAL A 128 9.16 12.71 13.99
C VAL A 128 8.84 12.41 15.46
N GLU A 129 9.58 13.14 16.32
CA GLU A 129 9.63 13.21 17.78
C GLU A 129 8.36 13.72 18.50
N THR A 130 7.33 14.20 17.77
CA THR A 130 6.22 14.99 18.33
C THR A 130 4.85 14.31 18.23
N CYS A 131 4.81 12.98 18.17
CA CYS A 131 3.56 12.21 18.16
C CYS A 131 3.33 11.59 19.53
N ASP A 132 2.14 11.80 20.13
CA ASP A 132 1.81 11.25 21.45
C ASP A 132 1.45 9.76 21.44
N TYR A 133 1.46 9.12 20.27
CA TYR A 133 1.38 7.67 20.19
C TYR A 133 2.75 7.06 20.49
N TYR A 134 2.76 5.97 21.24
CA TYR A 134 3.99 5.27 21.59
C TYR A 134 3.74 3.76 21.79
N TRP A 135 4.84 3.00 21.80
CA TRP A 135 4.86 1.58 22.14
C TRP A 135 5.75 1.37 23.38
N ASP A 136 5.35 0.47 24.28
CA ASP A 136 6.22 0.06 25.39
C ASP A 136 7.38 -0.78 24.83
N SER A 137 8.55 -0.16 24.70
CA SER A 137 9.78 -0.69 24.09
C SER A 137 10.37 -1.97 24.74
N LYS A 138 9.70 -2.57 25.74
CA LYS A 138 10.09 -3.86 26.31
C LYS A 138 9.83 -5.06 25.38
N LYS A 139 9.07 -4.87 24.32
CA LYS A 139 9.04 -5.79 23.18
C LYS A 139 9.63 -5.07 21.97
N ARG A 140 10.96 -4.87 21.97
CA ARG A 140 11.71 -4.54 20.75
C ARG A 140 11.23 -5.49 19.67
N LEU A 141 10.44 -4.99 18.73
CA LEU A 141 10.13 -5.74 17.54
C LEU A 141 11.46 -5.86 16.80
N PRO A 142 11.98 -7.08 16.59
CA PRO A 142 13.06 -7.22 15.64
C PRO A 142 12.45 -6.78 14.32
N SER A 143 12.95 -5.68 13.76
CA SER A 143 12.66 -5.39 12.36
C SER A 143 13.02 -6.67 11.59
N PHE A 144 12.16 -7.08 10.66
CA PHE A 144 12.36 -8.31 9.90
C PHE A 144 13.76 -8.36 9.24
N PHE A 145 14.35 -7.19 8.98
CA PHE A 145 15.72 -7.02 8.50
C PHE A 145 16.79 -7.15 9.59
N GLU A 146 16.57 -6.66 10.82
CA GLU A 146 17.50 -6.87 11.94
C GLU A 146 17.57 -8.33 12.38
N GLY A 147 16.48 -9.10 12.31
CA GLY A 147 16.53 -10.52 12.65
C GLY A 147 17.55 -11.29 11.82
N LYS A 148 17.61 -11.00 10.51
CA LYS A 148 18.53 -11.66 9.58
C LYS A 148 19.97 -11.17 9.76
N GLN A 149 20.17 -9.86 9.92
CA GLN A 149 21.50 -9.27 10.15
C GLN A 149 22.09 -9.64 11.52
N LEU A 150 21.25 -9.77 12.55
CA LEU A 150 21.65 -10.20 13.88
C LEU A 150 22.03 -11.68 13.88
N GLU A 151 21.28 -12.52 13.16
CA GLU A 151 21.61 -13.94 13.01
C GLU A 151 22.93 -14.13 12.26
N GLU A 152 23.17 -13.35 11.21
CA GLU A 152 24.45 -13.36 10.47
C GLU A 152 25.62 -12.82 11.33
N ARG A 153 25.40 -11.76 12.11
CA ARG A 153 26.40 -11.26 13.07
C ARG A 153 26.69 -12.26 14.18
N LYS A 154 25.68 -12.95 14.72
CA LYS A 154 25.84 -14.03 15.71
C LYS A 154 26.64 -15.19 15.13
N LYS A 155 26.33 -15.63 13.90
CA LYS A 155 27.11 -16.67 13.20
C LYS A 155 28.56 -16.28 13.00
N ARG A 156 28.83 -15.01 12.62
CA ARG A 156 30.19 -14.49 12.49
C ARG A 156 30.93 -14.49 13.83
N TRP A 157 30.30 -14.00 14.88
CA TRP A 157 30.87 -13.95 16.22
C TRP A 157 31.16 -15.34 16.79
N MET A 158 30.26 -16.32 16.59
CA MET A 158 30.48 -17.71 17.00
C MET A 158 31.65 -18.37 16.26
N LYS A 159 31.87 -18.01 14.99
CA LYS A 159 33.04 -18.46 14.22
C LYS A 159 34.34 -17.84 14.73
N GLU A 160 34.30 -16.57 15.14
CA GLU A 160 35.45 -15.83 15.65
C GLU A 160 35.78 -16.18 17.12
N ASN A 161 34.82 -16.66 17.90
CA ASN A 161 34.96 -16.94 19.33
C ASN A 161 34.45 -18.34 19.72
N PRO A 162 35.14 -19.42 19.30
CA PRO A 162 34.75 -20.77 19.70
C PRO A 162 34.84 -20.95 21.22
N GLY A 163 33.77 -21.47 21.83
CA GLY A 163 33.73 -21.80 23.26
C GLY A 163 33.27 -20.67 24.21
N LYS A 164 32.90 -19.48 23.70
CA LYS A 164 32.31 -18.41 24.51
C LYS A 164 30.80 -18.29 24.27
N SER A 165 30.01 -18.08 25.32
CA SER A 165 28.60 -17.73 25.18
C SER A 165 28.44 -16.25 24.86
N PRO A 166 27.53 -15.86 23.95
CA PRO A 166 27.15 -14.46 23.78
C PRO A 166 26.24 -14.06 24.95
N ASP A 167 26.72 -13.13 25.77
CA ASP A 167 26.00 -12.57 26.92
C ASP A 167 24.82 -11.66 26.52
#